data_AF-A0A7U6QP74-F1
#
_entry.id   AF-A0A7U6QP74-F1
#
_cell.length_a   1.000
_cell.length_b   1.000
_cell.length_c   1.000
_cell.angle_alpha   90.00
_cell.angle_beta   90.00
_cell.angle_gamma   90.00
#
_symmetry.space_group_name_H-M   'P 1'
#
loop_
_entity.id
_entity.type
_entity.pdbx_description
1 polymer ?
#
loop_
_entity_poly.entity_id
_entity_poly.type
_entity_poly.pdbx_seq_one_letter_code
_entity_poly.pdbx_strand_id
1 'polypeptide(L)'
;MVLVFVGVITATARHYFNQKHLGHKKPRYLVIPAILTVLLIIWMRPEPIDPAPAMPATAAVTPTTTNSTPTATSATTNTDNVNNSSVSNNAATAAEAVPVSASVDDAMMDVVHTRCSTCHAVQPTQQGFAAPPAGIILQTPEDLKTHKAKIVTAVQTGYMPLGNITQLTDIERQQLVAYASSL
;
A
#
# COMPACT_ATOMS: atom_id res chain seq x y z
N MET A 1 -17.22 -17.11 -27.67
CA MET A 1 -16.29 -15.97 -27.79
C MET A 1 -16.24 -15.11 -26.53
N VAL A 2 -17.38 -14.63 -26.01
CA VAL A 2 -17.44 -13.80 -24.78
C VAL A 2 -16.74 -14.42 -23.57
N LEU A 3 -16.91 -15.73 -23.32
CA LEU A 3 -16.29 -16.41 -22.16
C LEU A 3 -14.75 -16.43 -22.22
N VAL A 4 -14.16 -16.49 -23.42
CA VAL A 4 -12.70 -16.45 -23.60
C VAL A 4 -12.16 -15.07 -23.22
N PHE A 5 -12.85 -14.00 -23.63
CA PHE A 5 -12.47 -12.63 -23.30
C PHE A 5 -12.59 -12.34 -21.79
N VAL A 6 -13.68 -12.78 -21.15
CA VAL A 6 -13.86 -12.63 -19.70
C VAL A 6 -12.79 -13.39 -18.92
N GLY A 7 -12.41 -14.59 -19.37
CA GLY A 7 -11.32 -15.37 -18.79
C GLY A 7 -9.98 -14.64 -18.83
N VAL A 8 -9.62 -14.08 -20.00
CA VAL A 8 -8.36 -13.33 -20.19
C VAL A 8 -8.32 -12.06 -19.34
N ILE A 9 -9.44 -11.32 -19.25
CA ILE A 9 -9.54 -10.11 -18.41
C ILE A 9 -9.34 -10.47 -16.94
N THR A 10 -9.97 -11.54 -16.46
CA THR A 10 -9.87 -11.98 -15.06
C THR A 10 -8.45 -12.45 -14.70
N ALA A 11 -7.80 -13.20 -15.59
CA ALA A 11 -6.42 -13.65 -15.39
C ALA A 11 -5.43 -12.47 -15.37
N THR A 12 -5.60 -11.50 -16.28
CA THR A 12 -4.75 -10.32 -16.36
C THR A 12 -4.92 -9.40 -15.15
N ALA A 13 -6.15 -9.22 -14.65
CA ALA A 13 -6.41 -8.46 -13.44
C ALA A 13 -5.69 -9.06 -12.22
N ARG A 14 -5.85 -10.38 -11.98
CA ARG A 14 -5.15 -11.05 -10.87
C ARG A 14 -3.63 -10.95 -11.01
N HIS A 15 -3.10 -11.10 -12.22
CA HIS A 15 -1.67 -10.97 -12.49
C HIS A 15 -1.14 -9.55 -12.25
N TYR A 16 -1.91 -8.53 -12.64
CA TYR A 16 -1.56 -7.13 -12.37
C TYR A 16 -1.59 -6.81 -10.87
N PHE A 17 -2.61 -7.27 -10.14
CA PHE A 17 -2.65 -7.11 -8.69
C PHE A 17 -1.48 -7.82 -8.03
N ASN A 18 -1.11 -9.02 -8.50
CA ASN A 18 0.09 -9.71 -8.05
C ASN A 18 1.34 -8.87 -8.29
N GLN A 19 1.57 -8.36 -9.51
CA GLN A 19 2.72 -7.50 -9.81
C GLN A 19 2.72 -6.16 -9.04
N LYS A 20 1.55 -5.61 -8.71
CA LYS A 20 1.39 -4.37 -7.94
C LYS A 20 1.84 -4.54 -6.48
N HIS A 21 1.64 -5.72 -5.88
CA HIS A 21 2.12 -6.02 -4.53
C HIS A 21 3.64 -6.21 -4.47
N LEU A 22 4.29 -6.56 -5.59
CA LEU A 22 5.75 -6.67 -5.71
C LEU A 22 6.46 -5.34 -6.02
N GLY A 23 5.79 -4.19 -5.84
CA GLY A 23 6.38 -2.85 -5.99
C GLY A 23 6.77 -2.45 -7.43
N HIS A 24 6.69 -3.36 -8.40
CA HIS A 24 7.06 -3.11 -9.79
C HIS A 24 5.93 -2.44 -10.56
N LYS A 25 5.93 -1.11 -10.58
CA LYS A 25 4.95 -0.27 -11.32
C LYS A 25 5.29 -0.25 -12.81
N LYS A 26 5.06 -1.33 -13.56
CA LYS A 26 5.15 -1.29 -15.03
C LYS A 26 3.76 -0.95 -15.61
N PRO A 27 3.51 0.29 -16.10
CA PRO A 27 2.20 0.73 -16.60
C PRO A 27 1.72 -0.04 -17.85
N ARG A 28 2.61 -0.81 -18.48
CA ARG A 28 2.36 -1.55 -19.72
C ARG A 28 1.32 -2.68 -19.58
N TYR A 29 1.10 -3.23 -18.38
CA TYR A 29 0.13 -4.32 -18.18
C TYR A 29 -1.33 -3.84 -18.03
N LEU A 30 -1.56 -2.54 -17.83
CA LEU A 30 -2.91 -1.96 -17.74
C LEU A 30 -3.51 -1.62 -19.11
N VAL A 31 -2.65 -1.44 -20.11
CA VAL A 31 -3.06 -1.09 -21.49
C VAL A 31 -3.69 -2.29 -22.21
N ILE A 32 -3.25 -3.51 -21.93
CA ILE A 32 -3.73 -4.74 -22.57
C ILE A 32 -5.24 -4.97 -22.36
N PRO A 33 -5.79 -4.96 -21.13
CA PRO A 33 -7.23 -5.13 -20.93
C PRO A 33 -8.05 -3.96 -21.49
N ALA A 34 -7.52 -2.74 -21.43
CA ALA A 34 -8.19 -1.56 -21.97
C ALA A 34 -8.33 -1.61 -23.51
N ILE A 35 -7.30 -2.07 -24.23
CA ILE A 35 -7.38 -2.28 -25.68
C ILE A 35 -8.37 -3.40 -26.01
N LEU A 36 -8.36 -4.48 -25.24
CA LEU A 36 -9.24 -5.63 -25.44
C LEU A 36 -10.73 -5.31 -25.25
N THR A 37 -11.06 -4.49 -24.25
CA THR A 37 -12.44 -4.03 -24.03
C THR A 37 -12.89 -3.06 -25.12
N VAL A 38 -12.02 -2.14 -25.55
CA VAL A 38 -12.32 -1.22 -26.66
C VAL A 38 -12.57 -1.98 -27.97
N LEU A 39 -11.78 -3.02 -28.27
CA LEU A 39 -11.97 -3.87 -29.44
C LEU A 39 -13.32 -4.60 -29.43
N LEU A 40 -13.73 -5.11 -28.27
CA LEU A 40 -15.02 -5.79 -28.12
C LEU A 40 -16.21 -4.82 -28.24
N ILE A 41 -16.08 -3.59 -27.73
CA ILE A 41 -17.10 -2.54 -27.87
C ILE A 41 -17.28 -2.12 -29.33
N ILE A 42 -16.19 -2.01 -30.10
CA ILE A 42 -16.25 -1.67 -31.53
C ILE A 42 -16.94 -2.79 -32.33
N TRP A 43 -16.68 -4.05 -31.98
CA TRP A 43 -17.28 -5.21 -32.63
C TRP A 43 -18.77 -5.41 -32.27
N MET A 44 -19.21 -4.90 -31.11
CA MET A 44 -20.58 -5.00 -30.60
C MET A 44 -21.40 -3.72 -30.84
N ARG A 45 -21.11 -2.96 -31.90
CA ARG A 45 -21.99 -1.86 -32.33
C ARG A 45 -23.24 -2.49 -32.95
N PRO A 46 -24.42 -2.46 -32.29
CA PRO A 46 -25.65 -2.91 -32.94
C PRO A 46 -25.97 -1.98 -34.12
N GLU A 47 -26.49 -2.56 -35.20
CA GLU A 47 -26.94 -1.78 -36.36
C GLU A 47 -28.00 -0.74 -35.93
N PRO A 48 -27.99 0.47 -36.52
CA PRO A 48 -29.01 1.47 -36.27
C PRO A 48 -30.40 0.90 -36.57
N ILE A 49 -31.30 0.95 -35.60
CA ILE A 49 -32.70 0.60 -35.79
C ILE A 49 -33.33 1.75 -36.57
N ASP A 50 -33.78 1.50 -37.80
CA ASP A 50 -34.51 2.50 -38.59
C ASP A 50 -35.80 2.92 -37.86
N PRO A 51 -36.11 4.23 -37.79
CA PRO A 51 -37.31 4.70 -37.11
C PRO A 51 -38.57 4.31 -37.90
N ALA A 52 -39.45 3.53 -37.28
CA ALA A 52 -40.82 3.35 -37.75
C ALA A 52 -41.58 4.70 -37.73
N PRO A 53 -42.47 4.95 -38.71
CA PRO A 53 -42.99 6.28 -39.00
C PRO A 53 -43.94 6.81 -37.93
N ALA A 54 -43.86 8.12 -37.72
CA ALA A 54 -44.67 8.91 -36.80
C ALA A 54 -46.16 8.93 -37.21
N MET A 55 -47.03 8.86 -36.20
CA MET A 55 -48.41 9.37 -36.25
C MET A 55 -48.66 10.35 -35.08
N PRO A 56 -49.57 11.32 -35.25
CA PRO A 56 -49.46 12.64 -34.62
C PRO A 56 -50.16 12.77 -33.26
N ALA A 57 -49.74 13.84 -32.58
CA ALA A 57 -50.17 14.31 -31.26
C ALA A 57 -51.65 14.67 -31.12
N THR A 58 -52.16 14.63 -29.89
CA THR A 58 -53.15 15.59 -29.36
C THR A 58 -53.06 15.66 -27.83
N ALA A 59 -52.71 16.86 -27.33
CA ALA A 59 -53.20 17.62 -26.15
C ALA A 59 -53.53 16.89 -24.82
N ALA A 60 -53.30 17.41 -23.61
CA ALA A 60 -52.74 18.66 -23.09
C ALA A 60 -52.70 18.55 -21.54
N VAL A 61 -52.20 19.63 -20.90
CA VAL A 61 -52.45 20.12 -19.52
C VAL A 61 -51.26 20.02 -18.53
N THR A 62 -50.51 21.12 -18.49
CA THR A 62 -49.65 21.69 -17.41
C THR A 62 -50.51 22.17 -16.21
N PRO A 63 -49.99 22.71 -15.07
CA PRO A 63 -48.60 23.06 -14.69
C PRO A 63 -48.22 22.68 -13.23
N THR A 64 -47.03 23.13 -12.78
CA THR A 64 -46.81 23.88 -11.50
C THR A 64 -45.65 23.37 -10.62
N THR A 65 -44.56 24.16 -10.65
CA THR A 65 -43.71 24.65 -9.52
C THR A 65 -42.69 23.78 -8.76
N THR A 66 -41.43 24.24 -8.86
CA THR A 66 -40.67 24.92 -7.77
C THR A 66 -39.47 24.21 -7.13
N ASN A 67 -38.34 24.94 -7.30
CA ASN A 67 -37.14 25.10 -6.48
C ASN A 67 -36.01 24.07 -6.50
N SER A 68 -34.96 24.46 -7.23
CA SER A 68 -33.57 24.28 -6.84
C SER A 68 -33.02 25.61 -6.30
N THR A 69 -32.38 25.58 -5.12
CA THR A 69 -31.44 26.62 -4.67
C THR A 69 -30.21 25.94 -4.06
N PRO A 70 -28.98 26.29 -4.49
CA PRO A 70 -27.73 25.90 -3.85
C PRO A 70 -27.38 26.90 -2.74
N THR A 71 -26.78 26.45 -1.64
CA THR A 71 -26.12 27.37 -0.69
C THR A 71 -24.90 26.71 -0.09
N ALA A 72 -23.75 27.13 -0.60
CA ALA A 72 -22.49 27.12 0.12
C ALA A 72 -22.54 28.17 1.23
N THR A 73 -22.05 27.84 2.43
CA THR A 73 -21.44 28.80 3.36
C THR A 73 -20.70 28.01 4.43
N SER A 74 -19.37 28.10 4.40
CA SER A 74 -18.47 27.69 5.48
C SER A 74 -17.54 28.86 5.71
N ALA A 75 -17.56 29.44 6.92
CA ALA A 75 -16.41 30.03 7.60
C ALA A 75 -16.88 30.82 8.84
N THR A 76 -16.38 30.43 10.02
CA THR A 76 -15.55 31.26 10.91
C THR A 76 -15.70 30.76 12.34
N THR A 77 -14.64 30.22 12.91
CA THR A 77 -14.48 30.10 14.36
C THR A 77 -13.03 30.43 14.67
N ASN A 78 -12.88 31.46 15.49
CA ASN A 78 -11.65 31.95 16.09
C ASN A 78 -10.98 30.85 16.93
N THR A 79 -9.67 30.94 17.12
CA THR A 79 -9.01 31.01 18.46
C THR A 79 -7.50 31.17 18.26
N ASP A 80 -6.99 32.18 18.96
CA ASP A 80 -5.60 32.61 19.07
C ASP A 80 -4.69 31.59 19.77
N ASN A 81 -3.38 31.84 19.64
CA ASN A 81 -2.40 31.93 20.74
C ASN A 81 -1.20 30.96 20.69
N VAL A 82 -0.02 31.57 20.44
CA VAL A 82 1.38 31.30 20.89
C VAL A 82 1.88 29.85 20.98
N ASN A 83 3.07 29.52 20.46
CA ASN A 83 4.33 30.01 21.00
C ASN A 83 5.51 29.89 20.02
N ASN A 84 6.27 30.98 20.03
CA ASN A 84 7.61 31.19 19.51
C ASN A 84 8.61 30.12 19.95
N SER A 85 9.44 29.63 19.03
CA SER A 85 10.82 29.22 19.32
C SER A 85 11.61 29.13 18.01
N SER A 86 12.16 30.27 17.61
CA SER A 86 13.47 30.29 16.95
C SER A 86 14.55 30.18 18.03
N VAL A 87 15.54 29.32 17.80
CA VAL A 87 16.98 29.59 17.96
C VAL A 87 17.75 28.31 17.60
N SER A 88 18.63 28.49 16.63
CA SER A 88 19.71 27.62 16.19
C SER A 88 20.49 26.98 17.33
N ASN A 89 21.18 25.87 17.05
CA ASN A 89 22.64 25.91 17.05
C ASN A 89 23.23 24.74 16.26
N ASN A 90 24.20 25.13 15.44
CA ASN A 90 25.06 24.31 14.61
C ASN A 90 26.07 23.51 15.45
N ALA A 91 26.69 22.55 14.76
CA ALA A 91 28.06 22.08 14.88
C ALA A 91 28.33 20.82 15.72
N ALA A 92 28.64 19.74 15.01
CA ALA A 92 29.89 19.02 15.23
C ALA A 92 30.40 18.46 13.88
N THR A 93 31.38 19.16 13.32
CA THR A 93 32.29 18.67 12.29
C THR A 93 33.37 17.82 12.96
N ALA A 94 33.69 16.69 12.33
CA ALA A 94 34.94 15.92 12.40
C ALA A 94 35.35 15.33 13.76
N ALA A 95 35.00 14.05 13.94
CA ALA A 95 35.97 13.07 14.39
C ALA A 95 35.97 11.94 13.37
N GLU A 96 37.06 11.87 12.59
CA GLU A 96 37.38 10.76 11.69
C GLU A 96 37.71 9.54 12.55
N ALA A 97 36.67 8.86 13.03
CA ALA A 97 36.78 7.47 13.43
C ALA A 97 36.71 6.66 12.14
N VAL A 98 37.83 6.06 11.76
CA VAL A 98 37.89 4.94 10.81
C VAL A 98 36.68 4.03 11.07
N PRO A 99 35.75 3.86 10.10
CA PRO A 99 34.66 2.93 10.29
C PRO A 99 35.26 1.53 10.18
N VAL A 100 35.77 1.02 11.29
CA VAL A 100 35.69 -0.42 11.55
C VAL A 100 34.21 -0.70 11.39
N SER A 101 33.89 -1.45 10.33
CA SER A 101 32.54 -1.79 9.93
C SER A 101 31.69 -2.00 11.18
N ALA A 102 30.74 -1.10 11.45
CA ALA A 102 29.64 -1.43 12.34
C ALA A 102 29.23 -2.85 11.94
N SER A 103 29.32 -3.78 12.88
CA SER A 103 29.30 -5.19 12.50
C SER A 103 28.03 -5.46 11.72
N VAL A 104 28.07 -6.37 10.75
CA VAL A 104 26.86 -6.72 9.99
C VAL A 104 25.73 -7.06 10.97
N ASP A 105 26.07 -7.66 12.11
CA ASP A 105 25.19 -7.94 13.22
C ASP A 105 24.53 -6.67 13.80
N ASP A 106 25.29 -5.61 14.09
CA ASP A 106 24.76 -4.33 14.58
C ASP A 106 23.78 -3.71 13.57
N ALA A 107 24.14 -3.69 12.28
CA ALA A 107 23.30 -3.16 11.23
C ALA A 107 21.98 -3.96 11.08
N MET A 108 22.05 -5.29 11.19
CA MET A 108 20.86 -6.13 11.15
C MET A 108 20.01 -5.97 12.41
N MET A 109 20.62 -5.78 13.58
CA MET A 109 19.89 -5.52 14.81
C MET A 109 19.17 -4.18 14.76
N ASP A 110 19.72 -3.14 14.14
CA ASP A 110 19.01 -1.87 13.93
C ASP A 110 17.75 -2.05 13.06
N VAL A 111 17.86 -2.85 11.99
CA VAL A 111 16.69 -3.23 11.17
C VAL A 111 15.67 -4.00 11.99
N VAL A 112 16.11 -4.95 12.83
CA VAL A 112 15.21 -5.71 13.72
C VAL A 112 14.46 -4.79 14.67
N HIS A 113 15.16 -3.87 15.33
CA HIS A 113 14.57 -2.92 16.27
C HIS A 113 13.53 -2.03 15.59
N THR A 114 13.86 -1.54 14.38
CA THR A 114 13.00 -0.63 13.63
C THR A 114 11.80 -1.34 12.98
N ARG A 115 11.98 -2.58 12.50
CA ARG A 115 10.99 -3.26 11.65
C ARG A 115 10.21 -4.38 12.33
N CYS A 116 10.78 -5.00 13.37
CA CYS A 116 10.26 -6.21 13.99
C CYS A 116 9.86 -5.97 15.45
N SER A 117 10.73 -5.34 16.24
CA SER A 117 10.53 -5.17 17.69
C SER A 117 9.38 -4.23 18.03
N THR A 118 8.89 -3.42 17.07
CA THR A 118 7.67 -2.61 17.23
C THR A 118 6.44 -3.46 17.59
N CYS A 119 6.38 -4.70 17.11
CA CYS A 119 5.34 -5.68 17.41
C CYS A 119 5.86 -6.85 18.26
N HIS A 120 7.11 -7.26 18.05
CA HIS A 120 7.74 -8.42 18.68
C HIS A 120 8.69 -8.04 19.83
N ALA A 121 8.36 -7.02 20.63
CA ALA A 121 9.07 -6.72 21.88
C ALA A 121 8.31 -7.28 23.08
N VAL A 122 8.97 -7.37 24.25
CA VAL A 122 8.31 -7.62 25.54
C VAL A 122 7.13 -6.64 25.73
N GLN A 123 7.33 -5.38 25.35
CA GLN A 123 6.30 -4.34 25.37
C GLN A 123 6.19 -3.71 23.97
N PRO A 124 5.26 -4.19 23.12
CA PRO A 124 5.06 -3.65 21.78
C PRO A 124 4.63 -2.19 21.80
N THR A 125 5.09 -1.42 20.82
CA THR A 125 4.72 -0.01 20.62
C THR A 125 3.67 0.15 19.52
N GLN A 126 3.48 -0.88 18.69
CA GLN A 126 2.49 -0.88 17.63
C GLN A 126 1.05 -0.96 18.19
N GLN A 127 0.21 -0.02 17.77
CA GLN A 127 -1.21 0.00 18.11
C GLN A 127 -1.88 -1.33 17.74
N GLY A 128 -2.72 -1.85 18.64
CA GLY A 128 -3.40 -3.15 18.47
C GLY A 128 -2.64 -4.36 19.03
N PHE A 129 -1.41 -4.18 19.53
CA PHE A 129 -0.64 -5.24 20.18
C PHE A 129 -0.32 -4.87 21.64
N ALA A 130 -0.94 -5.57 22.59
CA ALA A 130 -0.61 -5.44 24.01
C ALA A 130 0.52 -6.40 24.45
N ALA A 131 0.84 -7.39 23.62
CA ALA A 131 1.86 -8.41 23.84
C ALA A 131 2.40 -8.89 22.47
N PRO A 132 3.61 -9.45 22.42
CA PRO A 132 4.19 -9.91 21.17
C PRO A 132 3.35 -11.04 20.53
N PRO A 133 3.08 -10.97 19.21
CA PRO A 133 2.36 -12.03 18.51
C PRO A 133 3.03 -13.39 18.68
N ALA A 134 2.22 -14.41 18.99
CA ALA A 134 2.67 -15.77 19.27
C ALA A 134 3.73 -15.88 20.40
N GLY A 135 3.86 -14.85 21.25
CA GLY A 135 4.85 -14.81 22.33
C GLY A 135 6.30 -14.71 21.84
N ILE A 136 6.52 -14.34 20.57
CA ILE A 136 7.86 -14.25 19.97
C ILE A 136 8.43 -12.87 20.25
N ILE A 137 9.51 -12.82 21.03
CA ILE A 137 10.28 -11.60 21.29
C ILE A 137 11.48 -11.58 20.35
N LEU A 138 11.84 -10.41 19.83
CA LEU A 138 12.94 -10.17 18.89
C LEU A 138 13.64 -8.86 19.28
N GLN A 139 14.30 -8.83 20.44
CA GLN A 139 15.01 -7.64 20.91
C GLN A 139 16.52 -7.87 20.98
N THR A 140 16.93 -9.12 21.17
CA THR A 140 18.34 -9.51 21.31
C THR A 140 18.78 -10.44 20.18
N PRO A 141 20.09 -10.53 19.88
CA PRO A 141 20.63 -11.53 18.97
C PRO A 141 20.28 -12.97 19.38
N GLU A 142 20.22 -13.23 20.69
CA GLU A 142 19.86 -14.53 21.25
C GLU A 142 18.40 -14.90 20.95
N ASP A 143 17.48 -13.92 21.01
CA ASP A 143 16.08 -14.10 20.62
C ASP A 143 15.97 -14.48 19.15
N LEU A 144 16.72 -13.79 18.30
CA LEU A 144 16.77 -14.05 16.86
C LEU A 144 17.24 -15.47 16.57
N LYS A 145 18.31 -15.90 17.24
CA LYS A 145 18.83 -17.26 17.11
C LYS A 145 17.81 -18.32 17.53
N THR A 146 17.10 -18.06 18.63
CA THR A 146 16.04 -18.95 19.14
C THR A 146 14.88 -19.08 18.16
N HIS A 147 14.56 -18.03 17.42
CA HIS A 147 13.39 -17.99 16.52
C HIS A 147 13.73 -18.03 15.02
N LYS A 148 14.99 -18.24 14.65
CA LYS A 148 15.50 -18.10 13.27
C LYS A 148 14.66 -18.77 12.18
N ALA A 149 14.22 -20.01 12.41
CA ALA A 149 13.43 -20.75 11.43
C ALA A 149 12.06 -20.09 11.14
N LYS A 150 11.42 -19.55 12.18
CA LYS A 150 10.14 -18.82 12.05
C LYS A 150 10.36 -17.47 11.38
N ILE A 151 11.43 -16.75 11.76
CA ILE A 151 11.80 -15.46 11.18
C ILE A 151 12.03 -15.61 9.68
N VAL A 152 12.91 -16.53 9.28
CA VAL A 152 13.21 -16.79 7.86
C VAL A 152 11.93 -17.09 7.08
N THR A 153 11.09 -18.00 7.57
CA THR A 153 9.84 -18.36 6.90
C THR A 153 8.87 -17.18 6.77
N ALA A 154 8.67 -16.41 7.85
CA ALA A 154 7.73 -15.30 7.85
C ALA A 154 8.20 -14.12 7.00
N VAL A 155 9.50 -13.83 7.02
CA VAL A 155 10.12 -12.74 6.26
C VAL A 155 10.21 -13.12 4.77
N GLN A 156 10.56 -14.36 4.45
CA GLN A 156 10.69 -14.84 3.07
C GLN A 156 9.34 -14.94 2.35
N THR A 157 8.28 -15.34 3.05
CA THR A 157 6.92 -15.39 2.48
C THR A 157 6.27 -14.01 2.37
N GLY A 158 6.89 -12.97 2.94
CA GLY A 158 6.29 -11.64 3.02
C GLY A 158 5.11 -11.54 3.99
N TYR A 159 4.87 -12.60 4.79
CA TYR A 159 3.84 -12.58 5.83
C TYR A 159 4.15 -11.54 6.91
N MET A 160 5.43 -11.36 7.23
CA MET A 160 5.93 -10.33 8.14
C MET A 160 6.85 -9.34 7.43
N PRO A 161 6.75 -8.03 7.72
CA PRO A 161 5.75 -7.39 8.58
C PRO A 161 4.33 -7.41 7.97
N LEU A 162 3.30 -7.49 8.81
CA LEU A 162 1.90 -7.50 8.36
C LEU A 162 1.62 -6.29 7.45
N GLY A 163 1.18 -6.55 6.21
CA GLY A 163 0.92 -5.48 5.23
C GLY A 163 2.11 -4.57 4.94
N ASN A 164 3.33 -5.00 5.30
CA ASN A 164 4.54 -4.19 5.28
C ASN A 164 4.42 -2.81 5.97
N ILE A 165 3.70 -2.72 7.10
CA ILE A 165 3.47 -1.43 7.79
C ILE A 165 4.76 -0.71 8.23
N THR A 166 5.80 -1.48 8.57
CA THR A 166 7.11 -0.92 8.94
C THR A 166 7.98 -0.63 7.73
N GLN A 167 7.48 -0.83 6.50
CA GLN A 167 8.18 -0.51 5.25
C GLN A 167 9.53 -1.22 5.11
N LEU A 168 9.57 -2.50 5.48
CA LEU A 168 10.73 -3.37 5.22
C LEU A 168 10.91 -3.50 3.71
N THR A 169 12.02 -2.99 3.20
CA THR A 169 12.36 -3.05 1.77
C THR A 169 12.74 -4.47 1.36
N ASP A 170 12.70 -4.77 0.06
CA ASP A 170 13.09 -6.10 -0.43
C ASP A 170 14.59 -6.39 -0.20
N ILE A 171 15.42 -5.36 -0.18
CA ILE A 171 16.85 -5.47 0.10
C ILE A 171 17.06 -5.82 1.59
N GLU A 172 16.49 -5.04 2.51
CA GLU A 172 16.56 -5.34 3.95
C GLU A 172 15.98 -6.73 4.25
N ARG A 173 14.89 -7.12 3.58
CA ARG A 173 14.28 -8.45 3.71
C ARG A 173 15.25 -9.56 3.35
N GLN A 174 15.93 -9.44 2.22
CA GLN A 174 16.89 -10.45 1.76
C GLN A 174 18.11 -10.52 2.69
N GLN A 175 18.61 -9.35 3.13
CA GLN A 175 19.70 -9.28 4.10
C GLN A 175 19.33 -9.94 5.43
N LEU A 176 18.12 -9.67 5.93
CA LEU A 176 17.63 -10.25 7.19
C LEU A 176 17.43 -11.76 7.08
N VAL A 177 16.94 -12.27 5.95
CA VAL A 177 16.81 -13.72 5.71
C VAL A 177 18.18 -14.39 5.66
N ALA A 178 19.15 -13.80 4.96
CA ALA A 178 20.50 -14.32 4.89
C ALA A 178 21.16 -14.33 6.27
N TYR A 179 21.05 -13.21 7.01
CA TYR A 179 21.55 -13.07 8.36
C TYR A 179 20.93 -14.09 9.32
N ALA A 180 19.60 -14.16 9.41
CA ALA A 180 18.90 -15.09 10.30
C ALA A 180 19.19 -16.56 9.96
N SER A 181 19.46 -16.88 8.69
CA SER A 181 19.86 -18.23 8.27
C SER A 181 21.29 -18.58 8.69
N SER A 182 22.14 -17.58 8.95
CA SER A 182 23.55 -17.74 9.35
C SER A 182 23.78 -17.79 10.87
N LEU A 183 22.78 -17.40 11.68
CA LEU A 183 22.80 -17.47 13.15
C LEU A 183 22.72 -18.91 13.70
#